data_AF-A0A1H0PXJ9-F1
#
_entry.id   AF-A0A1H0PXJ9-F1
#
_cell.length_a   1.000
_cell.length_b   1.000
_cell.length_c   1.000
_cell.angle_alpha   90.00
_cell.angle_beta   90.00
_cell.angle_gamma   90.00
#
_symmetry.space_group_name_H-M   'P 1'
#
loop_
_entity.id
_entity.type
_entity.pdbx_description
1 polymer ?
#
loop_
_entity_poly.entity_id
_entity_poly.type
_entity_poly.pdbx_seq_one_letter_code
_entity_poly.pdbx_strand_id
1 'polypeptide(L)' 'MGMTDDDDTVYCDIQMPLAQGRELLLLVTTLRESNAHPTLNRVFERMQYELSTSIDIIEDPPSWGFSCPTHH' A
#
# COMPACT_ATOMS: atom_id res chain seq x y z
N MET A 1 28.13 9.33 -4.70
CA MET A 1 26.95 8.65 -5.28
C MET A 1 25.74 9.44 -4.80
N GLY A 2 25.11 10.22 -5.67
CA GLY A 2 24.10 11.20 -5.26
C GLY A 2 22.79 10.52 -4.84
N MET A 3 22.30 10.82 -3.64
CA MET A 3 20.92 10.58 -3.25
C MET A 3 20.12 11.82 -3.66
N THR A 4 19.58 11.81 -4.88
CA THR A 4 18.44 12.67 -5.21
C THR A 4 17.20 11.96 -4.69
N ASP A 5 16.94 12.11 -3.39
CA ASP A 5 15.69 11.70 -2.77
C ASP A 5 14.70 12.89 -2.75
N ASP A 6 14.65 13.61 -3.88
CA ASP A 6 13.63 14.63 -4.18
C ASP A 6 12.32 13.94 -4.59
N ASP A 7 11.94 12.88 -3.89
CA ASP A 7 10.59 12.35 -3.99
C ASP A 7 9.75 13.16 -3.01
N ASP A 8 8.97 14.11 -3.51
CA ASP A 8 7.93 14.86 -2.78
C ASP A 8 6.79 13.91 -2.33
N THR A 9 7.17 12.79 -1.70
CA THR A 9 6.31 11.70 -1.28
C THR A 9 5.94 11.92 0.17
N VAL A 10 4.68 12.26 0.39
CA VAL A 10 4.14 12.35 1.73
C VAL A 10 3.67 10.96 2.14
N TYR A 11 4.28 10.40 3.18
CA TYR A 11 3.81 9.18 3.82
C TYR A 11 2.77 9.52 4.89
N CYS A 12 1.63 8.85 4.85
CA CYS A 12 0.60 8.95 5.88
C CYS A 12 0.05 7.56 6.20
N ASP A 13 -0.05 7.27 7.50
CA ASP A 13 -0.68 6.05 7.97
C ASP A 13 -2.19 6.25 8.03
N ILE A 14 -2.92 5.44 7.27
CA ILE A 14 -4.37 5.46 7.25
C ILE A 14 -4.87 4.12 7.78
N GLN A 15 -5.64 4.17 8.87
CA GLN A 15 -6.34 2.99 9.38
C GLN A 15 -7.74 2.93 8.81
N MET A 16 -8.12 1.75 8.29
CA MET A 16 -9.46 1.49 7.78
C MET A 16 -9.83 0.02 7.93
N PRO A 17 -11.13 -0.33 7.98
CA PRO A 17 -11.61 -1.71 7.86
C PRO A 17 -11.17 -2.36 6.55
N LEU A 18 -10.89 -3.68 6.58
CA LEU A 18 -10.43 -4.43 5.41
C LEU A 18 -11.34 -4.29 4.18
N ALA A 19 -12.66 -4.32 4.39
CA ALA A 19 -13.63 -4.11 3.31
C ALA A 19 -13.46 -2.75 2.63
N GLN A 20 -13.24 -1.69 3.41
CA GLN A 20 -12.98 -0.35 2.88
C GLN A 20 -11.63 -0.27 2.16
N GLY A 21 -10.61 -0.98 2.67
CA GLY A 21 -9.32 -1.11 1.99
C GLY A 21 -9.46 -1.71 0.59
N ARG A 22 -10.25 -2.78 0.45
CA ARG A 22 -10.54 -3.41 -0.85
C ARG A 22 -11.28 -2.46 -1.80
N GLU A 23 -12.28 -1.73 -1.29
CA GLU A 23 -13.01 -0.73 -2.09
C GLU A 23 -12.08 0.40 -2.57
N LEU A 24 -11.20 0.88 -1.70
CA LEU A 24 -10.22 1.91 -2.05
C LEU A 24 -9.21 1.40 -3.09
N LEU A 25 -8.72 0.17 -2.95
CA LEU A 25 -7.83 -0.46 -3.93
C LEU A 25 -8.50 -0.56 -5.31
N LEU A 26 -9.77 -0.97 -5.37
CA LEU A 26 -10.53 -1.03 -6.62
C LEU A 26 -10.68 0.36 -7.25
N LEU A 27 -10.99 1.38 -6.45
CA LEU A 27 -11.10 2.76 -6.91
C LEU A 27 -9.78 3.27 -7.50
N VAL A 28 -8.68 3.10 -6.77
CA VAL A 28 -7.34 3.54 -7.22
C VAL A 28 -6.94 2.81 -8.51
N THR A 29 -7.21 1.50 -8.59
CA THR A 29 -6.94 0.70 -9.80
C THR A 29 -7.73 1.24 -10.99
N THR A 30 -9.02 1.51 -10.81
CA THR A 30 -9.90 2.06 -11.86
C THR A 30 -9.43 3.45 -12.31
N LEU A 31 -9.05 4.33 -11.37
CA LEU A 31 -8.53 5.66 -11.68
C LEU A 31 -7.23 5.60 -12.47
N ARG A 32 -6.31 4.68 -12.10
CA ARG A 32 -5.06 4.45 -12.83
C ARG A 32 -5.32 3.97 -14.25
N GLU A 33 -6.15 2.94 -14.41
CA GLU A 33 -6.48 2.34 -15.71
C GLU A 33 -7.24 3.31 -16.63
N SER A 34 -8.01 4.23 -16.07
CA SER A 34 -8.72 5.26 -16.86
C SER A 34 -7.79 6.19 -17.64
N ASN A 35 -6.53 6.33 -17.19
CA ASN A 35 -5.55 7.28 -17.72
C ASN A 35 -6.05 8.73 -17.81
N ALA A 36 -7.13 9.08 -17.08
CA ALA A 36 -7.74 10.40 -17.10
C ALA A 36 -6.88 11.46 -16.40
N HIS A 37 -5.96 11.03 -15.53
CA HIS A 37 -5.08 11.90 -14.76
C HIS A 37 -3.61 11.45 -14.86
N PRO A 38 -2.93 11.67 -16.01
CA PRO A 38 -1.56 11.20 -16.23
C PRO A 38 -0.56 11.75 -15.20
N THR A 39 -0.76 12.98 -14.72
CA THR A 39 0.07 13.61 -13.69
C THR A 39 -0.01 12.91 -12.34
N LEU A 40 -1.09 12.15 -12.09
CA LEU A 40 -1.30 11.40 -10.85
C LEU A 40 -0.91 9.93 -10.97
N ASN A 41 -0.44 9.46 -12.14
CA ASN A 41 -0.17 8.05 -12.35
C ASN A 41 0.84 7.47 -11.34
N ARG A 42 1.89 8.22 -11.00
CA ARG A 42 2.88 7.82 -9.98
C ARG A 42 2.26 7.73 -8.58
N VAL A 43 1.29 8.59 -8.27
CA VAL A 43 0.56 8.56 -7.00
C VAL A 43 -0.33 7.32 -6.94
N PHE A 44 -1.09 7.04 -8.00
CA PHE A 44 -1.94 5.85 -8.05
C PHE A 44 -1.15 4.55 -8.02
N GLU A 45 0.00 4.48 -8.70
CA GLU A 45 0.89 3.32 -8.65
C GLU A 45 1.37 3.02 -7.23
N ARG A 46 1.80 4.06 -6.50
CA ARG A 46 2.19 3.93 -5.09
C ARG A 46 1.04 3.52 -4.19
N MET A 47 -0.09 4.22 -4.29
CA MET A 47 -1.28 3.88 -3.50
C MET A 47 -1.71 2.44 -3.73
N GLN A 48 -1.69 1.97 -4.99
CA GLN A 48 -2.05 0.60 -5.33
C GLN A 48 -1.07 -0.39 -4.68
N TYR A 49 0.24 -0.15 -4.78
CA TYR A 49 1.27 -1.01 -4.18
C TYR A 49 1.17 -1.09 -2.65
N GLU A 50 1.06 0.05 -1.97
CA GLU A 50 0.99 0.09 -0.50
C GLU A 50 -0.31 -0.51 0.02
N LEU A 51 -1.46 -0.22 -0.63
CA LEU A 51 -2.75 -0.76 -0.24
C LEU A 51 -2.82 -2.27 -0.49
N SER A 52 -2.36 -2.77 -1.65
CA SER A 52 -2.36 -4.21 -1.92
C SER A 52 -1.47 -4.95 -0.92
N THR A 53 -0.26 -4.43 -0.66
CA THR A 53 0.66 -5.02 0.31
C THR A 53 0.05 -5.05 1.72
N SER A 54 -0.59 -3.96 2.14
CA SER A 54 -1.24 -3.88 3.46
C SER A 54 -2.42 -4.84 3.58
N ILE A 55 -3.21 -5.00 2.51
CA ILE A 55 -4.31 -5.98 2.46
C ILE A 55 -3.77 -7.40 2.51
N ASP A 56 -2.74 -7.71 1.71
CA ASP A 56 -2.11 -9.03 1.65
C ASP A 56 -1.56 -9.44 3.03
N ILE A 57 -0.94 -8.52 3.78
CA ILE A 57 -0.46 -8.77 5.15
C ILE A 57 -1.59 -9.14 6.12
N ILE A 58 -2.81 -8.64 5.91
CA ILE A 58 -3.95 -8.97 6.77
C ILE A 58 -4.63 -10.26 6.32
N GLU A 59 -4.71 -10.51 5.01
CA GLU A 59 -5.41 -11.65 4.43
C GLU A 59 -4.57 -12.94 4.42
N ASP A 60 -3.30 -12.82 4.06
CA ASP A 60 -2.30 -13.88 4.09
C ASP A 60 -1.10 -13.40 4.90
N PRO A 61 -1.26 -13.32 6.24
CA PRO A 61 -0.23 -12.78 7.10
C PRO A 61 1.05 -13.56 6.88
N PRO A 62 2.13 -12.88 6.46
CA PRO A 62 3.38 -13.57 6.22
C PRO A 62 3.80 -14.24 7.52
N SER A 63 4.42 -15.41 7.41
CA SER A 63 5.01 -16.09 8.56
C SER A 63 6.26 -15.31 9.00
N TRP A 64 6.10 -14.09 9.50
CA TRP A 64 7.14 -13.31 10.15
C TRP A 64 7.43 -13.93 11.52
N GLY A 65 7.99 -15.13 11.50
CA GLY A 65 8.60 -15.82 12.62
C GLY A 65 7.70 -16.00 13.86
N PHE A 66 7.08 -17.17 13.95
CA PHE A 66 6.97 -17.91 15.22
C PHE A 66 8.38 -18.23 15.77
N SER A 67 9.21 -17.21 15.99
CA SER A 67 10.49 -17.33 16.69
C SER A 67 10.21 -17.24 18.19
N CYS A 68 9.87 -18.43 18.72
CA CYS A 68 9.93 -18.87 20.11
C CYS A 68 8.82 -18.37 21.08
N PRO A 69 8.07 -19.30 21.74
CA PRO A 69 7.44 -18.97 23.00
C PRO A 69 8.55 -18.88 24.07
N THR A 70 8.74 -17.71 24.68
CA THR A 70 9.38 -17.66 26.00
C THR A 70 8.40 -18.26 26.99
N HIS A 71 8.62 -19.53 27.31
CA HIS A 71 8.04 -20.18 28.47
C HIS A 71 8.48 -19.38 29.71
N HIS A 72 7.53 -18.84 30.48
CA HIS A 72 7.80 -18.37 31.83
C HIS A 72 7.19 -19.32 32.87
#